data_AF-A0A5C7SFP0-F1
#
_entry.id   AF-A0A5C7SFP0-F1
#
_cell.length_a   1.000
_cell.length_b   1.000
_cell.length_c   1.000
_cell.angle_alpha   90.00
_cell.angle_beta   90.00
_cell.angle_gamma   90.00
#
_symmetry.space_group_name_H-M   'P 1'
#
loop_
_entity.id
_entity.type
_entity.pdbx_description
1 polymer ?
#
loop_
_entity_poly.entity_id
_entity_poly.type
_entity_poly.pdbx_seq_one_letter_code
_entity_poly.pdbx_strand_id
1 'polypeptide(L)' 'MTSFVRLFRKMVCQPKAAGFEVCRVAGFDIGALLVKEGLAKARDDYQELEARARTARIGLWE' A
#
# COMPACT_ATOMS: atom_id res chain seq x y z
N MET A 1 23.15 2.67 2.29
CA MET A 1 22.09 3.68 2.09
C MET A 1 21.82 4.05 0.63
N THR A 2 22.63 3.62 -0.35
CA THR A 2 22.50 4.01 -1.78
C THR A 2 21.60 3.11 -2.64
N SER A 3 21.25 1.90 -2.19
CA SER A 3 20.36 1.00 -2.96
C SER A 3 18.89 1.42 -2.92
N PHE A 4 18.44 2.05 -1.83
CA PHE A 4 17.02 2.41 -1.64
C PHE A 4 16.56 3.50 -2.62
N VAL A 5 17.43 4.47 -2.94
CA VAL A 5 17.11 5.63 -3.81
C VAL A 5 16.94 5.23 -5.28
N ARG A 6 17.59 4.14 -5.75
CA ARG A 6 17.45 3.67 -7.15
C ARG A 6 16.13 2.95 -7.44
N LEU A 7 15.46 2.37 -6.44
CA LEU A 7 14.20 1.63 -6.61
C LEU A 7 12.99 2.54 -6.87
N PHE A 8 12.99 3.78 -6.36
CA PHE A 8 11.87 4.72 -6.52
C PHE A 8 11.72 5.27 -7.95
N ARG A 9 12.67 5.03 -8.85
CA ARG A 9 12.70 5.67 -10.18
C ARG A 9 11.64 5.14 -11.17
N LYS A 10 10.88 4.09 -10.81
CA LYS A 10 9.76 3.57 -11.61
C LYS A 10 8.53 3.34 -10.73
N MET A 11 7.93 4.43 -10.26
CA MET A 11 6.55 4.41 -9.78
C MET A 11 5.62 4.45 -10.99
N VAL A 12 4.72 3.48 -11.09
CA VAL A 12 3.72 3.38 -12.17
C VAL A 12 2.35 3.37 -11.51
N CYS A 13 1.56 4.42 -11.75
CA CYS A 13 0.17 4.49 -11.32
C CYS A 13 -0.73 4.15 -12.50
N GLN A 14 -1.68 3.23 -12.29
CA GLN A 14 -2.65 2.82 -13.28
C GLN A 14 -4.06 3.14 -12.77
N PRO A 15 -4.92 3.76 -13.59
CA PRO A 15 -6.30 4.01 -13.21
C PRO A 15 -7.01 2.68 -12.99
N LYS A 16 -7.77 2.59 -11.89
CA LYS A 16 -8.57 1.42 -11.53
C LYS A 16 -10.07 1.72 -11.58
N ALA A 17 -10.47 2.90 -11.12
CA ALA A 17 -11.82 3.40 -11.17
C ALA A 17 -11.81 4.93 -11.27
N ALA A 18 -12.98 5.55 -11.50
CA ALA A 18 -13.08 7.00 -11.57
C ALA A 18 -12.57 7.64 -10.27
N GLY A 19 -11.49 8.40 -10.35
CA GLY A 19 -10.85 9.03 -9.19
C GLY A 19 -9.94 8.11 -8.35
N PHE A 20 -9.65 6.88 -8.82
CA PHE A 20 -8.79 5.92 -8.12
C PHE A 20 -7.70 5.36 -9.01
N GLU A 21 -6.48 5.34 -8.47
CA GLU A 21 -5.31 4.75 -9.12
C GLU A 21 -4.64 3.74 -8.20
N VAL A 22 -4.07 2.69 -8.80
CA VAL A 22 -3.18 1.77 -8.12
C VAL A 22 -1.76 2.09 -8.52
N CYS A 23 -0.95 2.48 -7.54
CA CYS A 23 0.46 2.80 -7.75
C CYS A 23 1.36 1.63 -7.35
N ARG A 24 2.23 1.23 -8.26
CA ARG A 24 3.23 0.19 -8.05
C ARG A 24 4.65 0.75 -8.12
N VAL A 25 5.52 0.34 -7.21
CA VAL A 25 6.96 0.63 -7.24
C VAL A 25 7.70 -0.69 -7.30
N ALA A 26 8.54 -0.86 -8.32
CA ALA A 26 9.26 -2.12 -8.56
C ALA A 26 8.35 -3.37 -8.56
N GLY A 27 7.10 -3.21 -9.04
CA GLY A 27 6.09 -4.27 -9.07
C GLY A 27 5.27 -4.43 -7.79
N PHE A 28 5.64 -3.78 -6.68
CA PHE A 28 4.89 -3.83 -5.43
C PHE A 28 3.76 -2.79 -5.40
N ASP A 29 2.56 -3.22 -5.05
CA ASP A 29 1.42 -2.35 -4.80
C ASP A 29 1.62 -1.56 -3.50
N ILE A 30 1.83 -0.26 -3.63
CA ILE A 30 2.11 0.61 -2.49
C ILE A 30 0.88 0.75 -1.58
N GLY A 31 -0.32 0.81 -2.16
CA GLY A 31 -1.55 0.92 -1.37
C GLY A 31 -1.73 -0.31 -0.48
N ALA A 32 -1.54 -1.50 -1.05
CA ALA A 32 -1.59 -2.75 -0.30
C ALA A 32 -0.53 -2.81 0.82
N LEU A 33 0.70 -2.35 0.56
CA LEU A 33 1.76 -2.31 1.57
C LEU A 33 1.41 -1.37 2.73
N LEU A 34 0.93 -0.16 2.43
CA LEU A 34 0.56 0.81 3.47
C LEU A 34 -0.57 0.27 4.36
N VAL A 35 -1.59 -0.37 3.77
CA VAL A 35 -2.69 -0.97 4.53
C VAL A 35 -2.20 -2.15 5.37
N LYS A 36 -1.37 -3.01 4.80
CA LYS A 36 -0.81 -4.18 5.50
C LYS A 36 0.00 -3.79 6.73
N GLU A 37 0.83 -2.74 6.62
CA GLU A 37 1.64 -2.24 7.74
C GLU A 37 0.85 -1.31 8.69
N GLY A 38 -0.48 -1.26 8.55
CA GLY A 38 -1.35 -0.46 9.41
C GLY A 38 -1.14 1.05 9.27
N LEU A 39 -0.53 1.53 8.18
CA LEU A 39 -0.25 2.95 7.93
C LEU A 39 -1.39 3.66 7.20
N ALA A 40 -2.35 2.91 6.64
CA ALA A 40 -3.52 3.42 5.96
C ALA A 40 -4.75 2.54 6.23
N LYS A 41 -5.95 3.14 6.17
CA LYS A 41 -7.22 2.40 6.18
C LYS A 41 -7.59 1.97 4.77
N ALA A 42 -8.16 0.79 4.61
CA ALA A 42 -8.59 0.34 3.31
C ALA A 42 -9.88 1.06 2.90
N ARG A 43 -10.00 1.25 1.58
CA ARG A 43 -11.28 1.46 0.92
C ARG A 43 -11.41 0.35 -0.12
N ASP A 44 -12.51 -0.39 -0.05
CA ASP A 44 -12.85 -1.49 -0.96
C ASP A 44 -11.80 -2.63 -0.98
N ASP A 45 -10.91 -2.67 -1.98
CA ASP A 45 -10.11 -3.85 -2.35
C ASP A 45 -9.05 -4.31 -1.33
N TYR A 46 -8.77 -3.52 -0.29
CA TYR A 46 -7.75 -3.85 0.72
C TYR A 46 -8.34 -4.22 2.09
N GLN A 47 -9.66 -4.42 2.19
CA GLN A 47 -10.35 -4.70 3.47
C GLN A 47 -9.78 -5.92 4.21
N GLU A 48 -9.45 -7.00 3.49
CA GLU A 48 -8.86 -8.19 4.11
C GLU A 48 -7.45 -7.91 4.67
N LEU A 49 -6.66 -7.08 3.98
CA LEU A 49 -5.33 -6.68 4.45
C LEU A 49 -5.44 -5.82 5.71
N GLU A 50 -6.40 -4.89 5.74
CA GLU A 50 -6.67 -4.06 6.91
C GLU A 50 -7.14 -4.92 8.09
N ALA A 51 -8.03 -5.90 7.85
CA ALA A 51 -8.50 -6.80 8.90
C ALA A 51 -7.34 -7.56 9.56
N ARG A 52 -6.38 -8.04 8.75
CA ARG A 52 -5.16 -8.69 9.27
C ARG A 52 -4.29 -7.72 10.08
N ALA A 53 -4.09 -6.50 9.60
CA ALA A 53 -3.34 -5.47 10.33
C ALA A 53 -4.00 -5.09 11.67
N ARG A 54 -5.34 -5.02 11.69
CA ARG A 54 -6.15 -4.78 12.91
C ARG A 54 -5.99 -5.92 13.91
N THR A 55 -6.15 -7.17 13.47
CA THR A 55 -5.99 -8.34 14.35
C THR A 55 -4.59 -8.41 14.94
N ALA A 56 -3.57 -8.06 14.15
CA ALA A 56 -2.19 -8.04 14.58
C ALA A 56 -1.81 -6.81 15.44
N ARG A 57 -2.71 -5.83 15.60
CA ARG A 57 -2.47 -4.56 16.30
C ARG A 57 -1.20 -3.85 15.81
N ILE A 58 -1.12 -3.62 14.50
CA ILE A 58 0.03 -2.97 13.86
C ILE A 58 -0.32 -1.53 13.51
N GLY A 59 0.58 -0.58 13.78
CA GLY A 59 0.50 0.80 13.28
C GLY A 59 -0.69 1.57 13.86
N LEU A 60 -1.63 2.02 13.02
CA LEU A 60 -2.83 2.75 13.44
C LEU A 60 -3.76 1.96 14.38
N TRP A 61 -3.54 0.65 14.57
CA TRP A 61 -4.40 -0.26 15.33
C TRP A 61 -3.81 -0.69 16.68
N GLU A 62 -2.71 -0.08 17.10
CA GLU A 62 -2.09 -0.29 18.41
C GLU A 62 -2.96 0.20 19.58
#